data_AF-A0A2S5D4M2-F1
#
_entry.id   AF-A0A2S5D4M2-F1
#
_cell.length_a   1.000
_cell.length_b   1.000
_cell.length_c   1.000
_cell.angle_alpha   90.00
_cell.angle_beta   90.00
_cell.angle_gamma   90.00
#
_symmetry.space_group_name_H-M   'P 1'
#
loop_
_entity.id
_entity.type
_entity.pdbx_description
1 polymer ?
#
loop_
_entity_poly.entity_id
_entity_poly.type
_entity_poly.pdbx_seq_one_letter_code
_entity_poly.pdbx_strand_id
1 'polypeptide(L)'
;MQLTNQLLQASANLYKLLGDIPNGENRDDYVDKINNMLDKRGIIINALKQEGFHFDEQDRVHRTLLELDNGIKERLAAVMSAVKQDMANLQKTKKSEAQYFNPYGNVRVMDGMYYDKKN
;
A
#
# COMPACT_ATOMS: atom_id res chain seq x y z
N MET A 1 -25.82 -19.30 -7.01
CA MET A 1 -25.44 -19.57 -5.60
C MET A 1 -23.96 -19.95 -5.44
N GLN A 2 -23.37 -20.81 -6.29
CA GLN A 2 -21.96 -21.23 -6.12
C GLN A 2 -20.96 -20.06 -6.21
N LEU A 3 -21.12 -19.16 -7.19
CA LEU A 3 -20.24 -17.99 -7.36
C LEU A 3 -20.34 -16.98 -6.20
N THR A 4 -21.54 -16.75 -5.65
CA THR A 4 -21.74 -15.84 -4.51
C THR A 4 -21.00 -16.34 -3.26
N ASN A 5 -21.03 -17.66 -3.02
CA ASN A 5 -20.27 -18.28 -1.94
C ASN A 5 -18.76 -18.23 -2.18
N GLN A 6 -18.30 -18.41 -3.43
CA GLN A 6 -16.89 -18.23 -3.79
C GLN A 6 -16.43 -16.78 -3.55
N LEU A 7 -17.26 -15.80 -3.93
CA LEU A 7 -16.98 -14.40 -3.68
C LEU A 7 -16.91 -14.09 -2.18
N LEU A 8 -17.80 -14.69 -1.39
CA LEU A 8 -17.80 -14.55 0.07
C LEU A 8 -16.50 -15.09 0.66
N GLN A 9 -16.10 -16.30 0.27
CA GLN A 9 -14.84 -16.91 0.73
C GLN A 9 -13.62 -16.09 0.31
N ALA A 10 -13.55 -15.65 -0.95
CA ALA A 10 -12.46 -14.82 -1.45
C ALA A 10 -12.38 -13.49 -0.68
N SER A 11 -13.52 -12.86 -0.42
CA SER A 11 -13.60 -11.60 0.34
C SER A 11 -13.20 -11.80 1.81
N ALA A 12 -13.65 -12.87 2.46
CA ALA A 12 -13.27 -13.18 3.85
C ALA A 12 -11.77 -13.47 4.00
N ASN A 13 -11.19 -14.22 3.07
CA ASN A 13 -9.75 -14.51 3.05
C ASN A 13 -8.93 -13.24 2.85
N LEU A 14 -9.34 -12.38 1.90
CA LEU A 14 -8.66 -11.11 1.65
C LEU A 14 -8.77 -10.19 2.87
N TYR A 15 -9.97 -10.08 3.45
CA TYR A 15 -10.16 -9.30 4.67
C TYR A 15 -9.25 -9.77 5.79
N LYS A 16 -9.14 -11.08 6.01
CA LYS A 16 -8.24 -11.68 7.01
C LYS A 16 -6.77 -11.33 6.75
N LEU A 17 -6.29 -11.50 5.51
CA LEU A 17 -4.91 -11.15 5.13
C LEU A 17 -4.61 -9.67 5.41
N LEU A 18 -5.56 -8.80 5.11
CA LEU A 18 -5.44 -7.35 5.33
C LEU A 18 -5.45 -6.93 6.81
N GLY A 19 -5.71 -7.87 7.73
CA GLY A 19 -5.76 -7.58 9.17
C GLY A 19 -4.41 -7.52 9.86
N ASP A 20 -3.39 -8.12 9.26
CA ASP A 20 -2.03 -8.13 9.80
C ASP A 20 -1.09 -7.57 8.74
N ILE A 21 -0.65 -6.34 8.98
CA ILE A 21 0.17 -5.57 8.05
C ILE A 21 1.63 -5.78 8.45
N PRO A 22 2.43 -6.53 7.67
CA PRO A 22 3.80 -6.83 8.03
C PRO A 22 4.71 -5.60 7.96
N ASN A 23 5.86 -5.68 8.61
CA ASN A 23 6.90 -4.66 8.58
C ASN A 23 7.67 -4.66 7.23
N GLY A 24 8.43 -3.58 6.98
CA GLY A 24 8.96 -3.19 5.68
C GLY A 24 9.67 -4.28 4.85
N GLU A 25 10.39 -5.24 5.46
CA GLU A 25 11.11 -6.29 4.71
C GLU A 25 10.19 -7.25 3.94
N ASN A 26 8.98 -7.50 4.45
CA ASN A 26 8.01 -8.41 3.82
C ASN A 26 6.89 -7.65 3.10
N ARG A 27 7.07 -6.34 2.88
CA ARG A 27 6.02 -5.46 2.33
C ARG A 27 5.70 -5.79 0.88
N ASP A 28 6.71 -6.01 0.06
CA ASP A 28 6.55 -6.25 -1.37
C ASP A 28 5.80 -7.56 -1.61
N ASP A 29 6.26 -8.67 -1.02
CA ASP A 29 5.58 -9.97 -1.05
C ASP A 29 4.12 -9.90 -0.56
N TYR A 30 3.86 -9.06 0.44
CA TYR A 30 2.54 -8.84 0.98
C TYR A 30 1.62 -8.12 -0.01
N VAL A 31 2.11 -7.05 -0.65
CA VAL A 31 1.37 -6.33 -1.70
C VAL A 31 1.08 -7.24 -2.89
N ASP A 32 2.04 -8.07 -3.30
CA ASP A 32 1.84 -9.04 -4.38
C ASP A 32 0.76 -10.07 -4.04
N LYS A 33 0.74 -10.57 -2.80
CA LYS A 33 -0.34 -11.46 -2.33
C LYS A 33 -1.71 -10.76 -2.37
N ILE A 34 -1.78 -9.50 -1.96
CA ILE A 34 -3.01 -8.70 -2.02
C ILE A 34 -3.49 -8.58 -3.47
N ASN A 35 -2.61 -8.20 -4.41
CA ASN A 35 -2.95 -8.05 -5.82
C ASN A 35 -3.50 -9.35 -6.41
N ASN A 36 -2.80 -10.47 -6.18
CA ASN A 36 -3.26 -11.79 -6.62
C ASN A 36 -4.65 -12.17 -6.07
N MET A 37 -4.96 -11.80 -4.83
CA MET A 37 -6.28 -12.06 -4.24
C MET A 37 -7.36 -11.12 -4.79
N LEU A 38 -7.02 -9.85 -5.05
CA LEU A 38 -7.91 -8.89 -5.70
C LEU A 38 -8.26 -9.31 -7.13
N ASP A 39 -7.29 -9.80 -7.89
CA ASP A 39 -7.51 -10.30 -9.26
C ASP A 39 -8.46 -11.50 -9.27
N LYS A 40 -8.21 -12.49 -8.41
CA LYS A 40 -9.11 -13.65 -8.24
C LYS A 40 -10.53 -13.20 -7.87
N ARG A 41 -10.65 -12.25 -6.94
CA ARG A 41 -11.94 -11.68 -6.55
C ARG A 41 -12.63 -10.97 -7.73
N GLY A 42 -11.88 -10.21 -8.52
CA GLY A 42 -12.37 -9.50 -9.71
C GLY A 42 -12.92 -10.44 -10.77
N ILE A 43 -12.26 -11.57 -11.03
CA ILE A 43 -12.73 -12.61 -11.96
C ILE A 43 -14.10 -13.15 -11.52
N ILE A 44 -14.26 -13.45 -10.23
CA ILE A 44 -15.53 -13.96 -9.69
C ILE A 44 -16.65 -12.90 -9.80
N ILE A 45 -16.34 -11.64 -9.49
CA ILE A 45 -17.30 -10.53 -9.63
C ILE A 45 -17.74 -10.37 -11.08
N ASN A 46 -16.80 -10.47 -12.04
CA ASN A 46 -17.12 -10.36 -13.45
C ASN A 46 -18.01 -11.52 -13.92
N ALA A 47 -17.74 -12.75 -13.49
CA ALA A 47 -18.59 -13.90 -13.78
C ALA A 47 -20.01 -13.72 -13.20
N LEU A 48 -20.13 -13.25 -11.95
CA LEU A 48 -21.43 -12.94 -11.34
C LEU A 48 -22.22 -11.89 -12.13
N LYS A 49 -21.55 -10.83 -12.60
CA LYS A 49 -22.20 -9.81 -13.44
C LYS A 49 -22.74 -10.40 -14.75
N GLN A 50 -21.99 -11.33 -15.36
CA GLN A 50 -22.42 -11.99 -16.59
C GLN A 50 -23.63 -12.91 -16.38
N GLU A 51 -23.75 -13.53 -15.20
CA GLU A 51 -24.93 -14.32 -14.81
C GLU A 51 -26.16 -13.47 -14.45
N GLY A 52 -26.08 -12.14 -14.55
CA GLY A 52 -27.18 -11.25 -14.21
C GLY A 52 -27.42 -11.16 -12.70
N PHE A 53 -26.35 -11.22 -11.90
CA PHE A 53 -26.45 -11.07 -10.45
C PHE A 53 -27.15 -9.77 -10.05
N HIS A 54 -28.16 -9.88 -9.19
CA HIS A 54 -28.83 -8.76 -8.55
C HIS A 54 -28.64 -8.84 -7.04
N PHE A 55 -28.30 -7.69 -6.46
CA PHE A 55 -28.18 -7.57 -5.02
C PHE A 55 -29.57 -7.61 -4.37
N ASP A 56 -29.65 -8.27 -3.22
CA ASP A 56 -30.86 -8.43 -2.42
C ASP A 56 -30.51 -8.15 -0.96
N GLU A 57 -31.14 -7.13 -0.37
CA GLU A 57 -30.93 -6.74 1.02
C GLU A 57 -31.49 -7.75 2.03
N GLN A 58 -32.47 -8.56 1.64
CA GLN A 58 -33.04 -9.59 2.51
C GLN A 58 -32.09 -10.79 2.65
N ASP A 59 -31.27 -11.03 1.61
CA ASP A 59 -30.26 -12.09 1.61
C ASP A 59 -29.12 -11.75 2.59
N ARG A 60 -28.88 -12.67 3.53
CA ARG A 60 -27.82 -12.52 4.54
C ARG A 60 -26.43 -12.53 3.92
N VAL A 61 -26.18 -13.35 2.91
CA VAL A 61 -24.89 -13.46 2.22
C VAL A 61 -24.55 -12.16 1.51
N HIS A 62 -25.53 -11.53 0.87
CA HIS A 62 -25.34 -10.26 0.19
C HIS A 62 -24.97 -9.13 1.16
N ARG A 63 -25.65 -9.05 2.31
CA ARG A 63 -25.28 -8.08 3.36
C ARG A 63 -23.88 -8.32 3.92
N THR A 64 -23.52 -9.57 4.21
CA THR A 64 -22.17 -9.90 4.67
C THR A 64 -21.10 -9.58 3.61
N LEU A 65 -21.40 -9.76 2.32
CA LEU A 65 -20.51 -9.35 1.23
C LEU A 65 -20.29 -7.84 1.22
N LEU A 66 -21.35 -7.05 1.45
CA LEU A 66 -21.27 -5.60 1.52
C LEU A 66 -20.41 -5.14 2.71
N GLU A 67 -20.63 -5.73 3.90
CA GLU A 67 -19.84 -5.45 5.10
C GLU A 67 -18.35 -5.78 4.88
N LEU A 68 -18.04 -6.94 4.29
CA LEU A 68 -16.68 -7.33 3.96
C LEU A 68 -16.04 -6.39 2.94
N ASP A 69 -16.77 -5.96 1.90
CA ASP A 69 -16.24 -5.04 0.90
C ASP A 69 -15.86 -3.69 1.52
N ASN A 70 -16.69 -3.15 2.42
CA ASN A 70 -16.39 -1.93 3.17
C ASN A 70 -15.14 -2.11 4.05
N GLY A 71 -15.08 -3.19 4.82
CA GLY A 71 -13.91 -3.48 5.67
C GLY A 71 -12.62 -3.71 4.87
N ILE A 72 -12.71 -4.34 3.69
CA ILE A 72 -11.57 -4.50 2.78
C ILE A 72 -11.07 -3.14 2.30
N LYS A 73 -11.96 -2.22 1.92
CA LYS A 73 -11.57 -0.86 1.48
C LYS A 73 -10.84 -0.10 2.58
N GLU A 74 -11.35 -0.15 3.80
CA GLU A 74 -10.71 0.50 4.96
C GLU A 74 -9.30 -0.05 5.21
N ARG A 75 -9.15 -1.38 5.20
CA ARG A 75 -7.83 -2.00 5.44
C ARG A 75 -6.86 -1.76 4.28
N LEU A 76 -7.34 -1.75 3.04
CA LEU A 76 -6.51 -1.38 1.89
C LEU A 76 -6.01 0.07 2.01
N ALA A 77 -6.83 0.99 2.52
CA ALA A 77 -6.38 2.36 2.79
C ALA A 77 -5.28 2.41 3.86
N ALA A 78 -5.37 1.57 4.90
CA ALA A 78 -4.32 1.43 5.91
C ALA A 78 -3.02 0.87 5.31
N VAL A 79 -3.10 -0.17 4.48
CA VAL A 79 -1.94 -0.73 3.75
C VAL A 79 -1.29 0.33 2.86
N MET A 80 -2.09 1.07 2.08
CA MET A 80 -1.63 2.16 1.22
C MET A 80 -0.90 3.25 2.03
N SER A 81 -1.40 3.57 3.22
CA SER A 81 -0.75 4.53 4.13
C SER A 81 0.60 4.03 4.62
N ALA A 82 0.68 2.76 5.03
CA ALA A 82 1.92 2.13 5.47
C ALA A 82 2.99 2.12 4.36
N VAL A 83 2.60 1.75 3.13
CA VAL A 83 3.51 1.78 1.96
C VAL A 83 4.02 3.20 1.69
N LYS A 84 3.15 4.22 1.75
CA LYS A 84 3.56 5.62 1.58
C LYS A 84 4.56 6.07 2.65
N GLN A 85 4.35 5.63 3.90
CA GLN A 85 5.27 5.92 5.00
C GLN A 85 6.64 5.27 4.77
N ASP A 86 6.67 4.01 4.31
CA ASP A 86 7.91 3.31 3.97
C ASP A 86 8.69 4.06 2.88
N MET A 87 8.00 4.54 1.83
CA MET A 87 8.61 5.36 0.78
C MET A 87 9.17 6.69 1.31
N ALA A 88 8.43 7.37 2.20
CA ALA A 88 8.87 8.64 2.78
C ALA A 88 10.10 8.44 3.68
N ASN A 89 10.17 7.33 4.42
CA ASN A 89 11.31 6.98 5.25
C ASN A 89 12.55 6.69 4.39
N LEU A 90 12.41 5.91 3.31
CA LEU A 90 13.50 5.65 2.36
C LEU A 90 14.07 6.95 1.75
N GLN A 91 13.21 7.91 1.41
CA GLN A 91 13.65 9.21 0.90
C GLN A 91 14.40 10.04 1.95
N LYS A 92 13.96 10.00 3.22
CA LYS A 92 14.65 10.69 4.33
C LYS A 92 16.02 10.08 4.58
N THR A 93 16.13 8.75 4.65
CA THR A 93 17.40 8.04 4.85
C THR A 93 18.42 8.40 3.77
N LYS A 94 18.01 8.40 2.49
CA LYS A 94 18.86 8.82 1.37
C LYS A 94 19.37 10.26 1.51
N LYS A 95 18.51 11.19 1.96
CA LYS A 95 18.90 12.58 2.20
C LYS A 95 19.89 12.72 3.36
N SER A 96 19.66 12.00 4.46
CA SER A 96 20.59 12.02 5.60
C SER A 96 21.94 11.42 5.23
N GLU A 97 21.98 10.29 4.53
CA GLU A 97 23.23 9.65 4.09
C GLU A 97 24.05 10.57 3.17
N ALA A 98 23.41 11.25 2.22
CA ALA A 98 24.08 12.23 1.36
C ALA A 98 24.64 13.44 2.14
N GLN A 99 23.95 13.88 3.19
CA GLN A 99 24.39 14.97 4.05
C GLN A 99 25.57 14.56 4.96
N TYR A 100 25.61 13.31 5.42
CA TYR A 100 26.73 12.77 6.19
C TYR A 100 27.96 12.45 5.32
N PHE A 101 27.77 12.05 4.06
CA PHE A 101 28.88 11.76 3.15
C PHE A 101 29.52 13.04 2.56
N ASN A 102 28.77 14.14 2.48
CA ASN A 102 29.28 15.42 1.99
C ASN A 102 29.20 16.56 3.02
N PRO A 103 29.87 16.44 4.19
CA PRO A 103 29.82 17.45 5.25
C PRO A 103 30.43 18.80 4.83
N TYR A 104 31.19 18.83 3.72
CA TYR A 104 31.85 20.03 3.19
C TYR A 104 31.28 20.55 1.86
N GLY A 105 30.22 19.93 1.32
CA GLY A 105 29.62 20.36 0.05
C GLY A 105 28.97 21.74 0.09
N ASN A 106 28.65 22.21 1.30
CA ASN A 106 28.15 23.56 1.56
C ASN A 106 29.24 24.55 1.99
N VAL A 107 30.53 24.15 2.04
CA VAL A 107 31.62 25.12 2.13
C VAL A 107 31.74 25.76 0.75
N ARG A 108 30.86 26.74 0.51
CA ARG A 108 31.11 27.76 -0.50
C ARG A 108 32.52 28.26 -0.21
N VAL A 109 33.39 28.06 -1.18
CA VAL A 109 34.74 28.61 -1.22
C VAL A 109 34.61 30.11 -0.94
N MET A 110 34.84 30.53 0.31
CA MET A 110 35.04 31.93 0.63
C MET A 110 36.31 32.29 -0.13
N ASP A 111 36.13 33.11 -1.17
CA ASP A 111 37.19 33.61 -2.02
C ASP A 111 38.36 34.07 -1.13
N GLY A 112 39.43 33.30 -1.15
CA GLY A 112 40.57 33.41 -0.25
C GLY A 112 41.41 34.62 -0.63
N MET A 113 40.90 35.82 -0.40
CA MET A 113 41.65 37.05 -0.65
C MET A 113 42.46 37.40 0.61
N TYR A 114 43.63 36.77 0.73
CA TYR A 114 44.67 37.22 1.64
C TYR A 114 45.16 38.60 1.18
N TYR A 115 44.82 39.64 1.94
CA TYR A 115 45.45 40.95 1.80
C TYR A 115 46.81 40.92 2.48
N ASP A 116 47.87 40.66 1.71
CA ASP A 116 49.20 41.15 2.06
C ASP A 116 49.52 42.32 1.13
N LYS A 117 49.42 43.54 1.67
CA LYS A 117 50.18 44.67 1.15
C LYS A 117 50.85 45.39 2.30
N LYS A 118 52.05 44.90 2.59
CA LYS A 118 53.14 45.60 3.24
C LYS A 118 53.68 46.73 2.33
N ASN A 119 54.13 47.81 2.98
CA ASN A 119 54.76 49.05 2.49
C ASN A 119 53.81 50.22 2.22
#